data_AF-A0A0F5PCV3-F1
#
_entry.id   AF-A0A0F5PCV3-F1
#
_cell.length_a   1.000
_cell.length_b   1.000
_cell.length_c   1.000
_cell.angle_alpha   90.00
_cell.angle_beta   90.00
_cell.angle_gamma   90.00
#
_symmetry.space_group_name_H-M   'P 1'
#
loop_
_entity.id
_entity.type
_entity.pdbx_description
1 polymer ?
#
loop_
_entity_poly.entity_id
_entity_poly.type
_entity_poly.pdbx_seq_one_letter_code
_entity_poly.pdbx_strand_id
1 'polypeptide(L)'
;MSVHSVEQALWEICTQPANGAVLRGDPEAFFDGRPLDSYEKSMISELNVRGLAAYDVNQMLIMMTWNILVGPEKIGEYLARLNAPASS
;
A
#
# COMPACT_ATOMS: atom_id res chain seq x y z
N MET A 1 0.61 12.54 11.67
CA MET A 1 1.02 11.84 10.43
C MET A 1 -0.15 11.89 9.46
N SER A 2 0.12 12.02 8.17
CA SER A 2 -0.90 12.45 7.20
C SER A 2 -1.25 11.31 6.25
N VAL A 3 -2.52 10.89 6.28
CA VAL A 3 -3.12 9.98 5.29
C VAL A 3 -2.76 10.38 3.85
N HIS A 4 -2.61 11.69 3.60
CA HIS A 4 -2.20 12.23 2.32
C HIS A 4 -0.86 11.70 1.82
N SER A 5 0.15 11.55 2.70
CA SER A 5 1.48 11.06 2.29
C SER A 5 1.45 9.59 1.89
N VAL A 6 0.63 8.79 2.58
CA VAL A 6 0.37 7.39 2.23
C VAL A 6 -0.37 7.30 0.91
N GLU A 7 -1.43 8.10 0.72
CA GLU A 7 -2.17 8.16 -0.54
C GLU A 7 -1.31 8.61 -1.71
N GLN A 8 -0.43 9.60 -1.53
CA GLN A 8 0.53 10.02 -2.56
C GLN A 8 1.43 8.85 -2.97
N ALA A 9 1.99 8.10 -2.01
CA ALA A 9 2.84 6.96 -2.31
C ALA A 9 2.09 5.86 -3.08
N LEU A 10 0.86 5.53 -2.69
CA LEU A 10 0.02 4.56 -3.39
C LEU A 10 -0.38 5.04 -4.79
N TRP A 11 -0.68 6.33 -4.94
CA TRP A 11 -1.01 6.93 -6.23
C TRP A 11 0.17 6.87 -7.21
N GLU A 12 1.40 7.07 -6.73
CA GLU A 12 2.59 6.95 -7.55
C GLU A 12 2.86 5.51 -8.00
N ILE A 13 2.53 4.52 -7.17
CA ILE A 13 2.55 3.10 -7.59
C ILE A 13 1.49 2.88 -8.67
N CYS A 14 0.31 3.47 -8.51
CA CYS A 14 -0.79 3.31 -9.46
C CYS A 14 -0.53 3.95 -10.83
N THR A 15 0.18 5.07 -10.85
CA THR A 15 0.44 5.83 -12.08
C THR A 15 1.76 5.48 -12.76
N GLN A 16 2.71 4.88 -12.02
CA GLN A 16 4.01 4.49 -12.54
C GLN A 16 4.35 3.05 -12.10
N PRO A 17 4.11 2.04 -12.96
CA PRO A 17 4.38 0.64 -12.62
C PRO A 17 5.82 0.34 -12.19
N ALA A 18 6.79 1.16 -12.65
CA ALA A 18 8.18 1.09 -12.23
C ALA A 18 8.36 1.25 -10.71
N ASN A 19 7.55 2.10 -10.07
CA ASN A 19 7.58 2.31 -8.62
C ASN A 19 7.18 1.04 -7.85
N GLY A 20 6.26 0.25 -8.41
CA GLY A 20 5.92 -1.05 -7.84
C GLY A 20 7.05 -2.09 -7.94
N ALA A 21 7.93 -1.97 -8.93
CA ALA A 21 9.13 -2.80 -9.02
C ALA A 21 10.21 -2.32 -8.03
N VAL A 22 10.40 -1.01 -7.89
CA VAL A 22 11.32 -0.42 -6.90
C VAL A 22 10.88 -0.80 -5.49
N LEU A 23 9.61 -0.62 -5.13
CA LEU A 23 9.08 -0.99 -3.81
C LEU A 23 9.36 -2.46 -3.44
N ARG A 24 9.41 -3.37 -4.41
CA ARG A 24 9.70 -4.80 -4.15
C ARG A 24 11.18 -5.12 -4.05
N GLY A 25 12.01 -4.44 -4.83
CA GLY A 25 13.45 -4.70 -4.87
C GLY A 25 14.20 -3.94 -3.77
N ASP A 26 13.81 -2.68 -3.56
CA ASP A 26 14.42 -1.74 -2.63
C ASP A 26 13.34 -0.77 -2.08
N PRO A 27 12.60 -1.19 -1.03
CA PRO A 27 11.62 -0.33 -0.38
C PRO A 27 12.23 0.98 0.15
N GLU A 28 13.48 0.96 0.63
CA GLU A 28 14.14 2.15 1.17
C GLU A 28 14.33 3.20 0.08
N ALA A 29 14.79 2.79 -1.11
CA ALA A 29 14.89 3.68 -2.26
C ALA A 29 13.54 4.23 -2.70
N PHE A 30 12.45 3.44 -2.61
CA PHE A 30 11.11 3.95 -2.92
C PHE A 30 10.65 5.03 -1.94
N PHE A 31 11.01 4.91 -0.66
CA PHE A 31 10.60 5.84 0.39
C PHE A 31 11.55 7.01 0.63
N ASP A 32 12.70 7.04 -0.05
CA ASP A 32 13.68 8.11 0.12
C ASP A 32 13.05 9.49 -0.16
N GLY A 33 13.35 10.46 0.71
CA GLY A 33 12.79 11.81 0.65
C GLY A 33 11.29 11.94 0.95
N ARG A 34 10.55 10.85 1.21
CA ARG A 34 9.12 10.92 1.54
C ARG A 34 8.88 11.20 3.02
N PRO A 35 7.87 12.01 3.37
CA PRO A 35 7.50 12.29 4.76
C PRO A 35 6.65 11.15 5.35
N LEU A 36 7.17 9.92 5.30
CA LEU A 36 6.55 8.72 5.86
C LEU A 36 7.35 8.24 7.07
N ASP A 37 6.68 7.81 8.14
CA ASP A 37 7.36 7.12 9.25
C ASP A 37 7.55 5.62 8.97
N SER A 38 8.13 4.92 9.95
CA SER A 38 8.32 3.47 9.88
C SER A 38 7.00 2.69 9.79
N TYR A 39 5.94 3.14 10.45
CA TYR A 39 4.63 2.47 10.44
C TYR A 39 3.96 2.57 9.07
N GLU A 40 3.92 3.76 8.49
CA GLU A 40 3.39 4.00 7.15
C GLU A 40 4.18 3.25 6.08
N LYS A 41 5.51 3.25 6.18
CA LYS A 41 6.38 2.47 5.29
C LYS A 41 6.07 0.98 5.37
N SER A 42 5.95 0.42 6.58
CA SER A 42 5.58 -0.99 6.77
C SER A 42 4.20 -1.30 6.17
N MET A 43 3.19 -0.45 6.40
CA MET A 43 1.86 -0.65 5.81
C MET A 43 1.90 -0.73 4.28
N ILE A 44 2.68 0.14 3.63
CA ILE A 44 2.81 0.17 2.17
C ILE A 44 3.61 -1.04 1.67
N SER A 45 4.77 -1.33 2.25
CA SER A 45 5.65 -2.43 1.81
C SER A 45 5.05 -3.81 1.99
N GLU A 46 4.35 -4.03 3.11
CA GLU A 46 3.69 -5.31 3.40
C GLU A 46 2.34 -5.44 2.71
N LEU A 47 1.89 -4.37 2.06
CA LEU A 47 0.56 -4.26 1.48
C LEU A 47 -0.51 -4.62 2.52
N ASN A 48 -0.40 -4.01 3.70
CA ASN A 48 -1.32 -4.21 4.81
C ASN A 48 -2.67 -3.54 4.50
N VAL A 49 -3.46 -4.19 3.66
CA VAL A 49 -4.77 -3.70 3.15
C VAL A 49 -5.67 -3.25 4.30
N ARG A 50 -5.72 -4.02 5.38
CA ARG A 50 -6.53 -3.67 6.56
C ARG A 50 -5.96 -2.46 7.29
N GLY A 51 -4.65 -2.41 7.50
CA GLY A 51 -3.97 -1.28 8.12
C GLY A 51 -4.20 0.02 7.35
N LEU A 52 -4.03 -0.02 6.03
CA LEU A 52 -4.31 1.11 5.13
C LEU A 52 -5.78 1.54 5.23
N ALA A 53 -6.72 0.60 5.24
CA ALA A 53 -8.14 0.89 5.41
C ALA A 53 -8.46 1.52 6.78
N ALA A 54 -7.85 1.03 7.86
CA ALA A 54 -8.00 1.59 9.21
C ALA A 54 -7.28 2.94 9.37
N TYR A 55 -6.32 3.24 8.50
CA TYR A 55 -5.62 4.52 8.41
C TYR A 55 -6.37 5.54 7.52
N ASP A 56 -7.65 5.28 7.22
CA ASP A 56 -8.54 6.10 6.39
C ASP A 56 -8.04 6.36 4.95
N VAL A 57 -7.15 5.51 4.44
CA VAL A 57 -6.72 5.57 3.04
C VAL A 57 -7.88 5.22 2.12
N ASN A 58 -8.02 5.95 1.01
CA ASN A 58 -9.04 5.69 0.01
C ASN A 58 -9.09 4.21 -0.44
N GLN A 59 -10.24 3.56 -0.25
CA GLN A 59 -10.43 2.13 -0.55
C GLN A 59 -10.16 1.76 -2.01
N MET A 60 -10.55 2.63 -2.95
CA MET A 60 -10.32 2.39 -4.37
C MET A 60 -8.82 2.42 -4.68
N LEU A 61 -8.07 3.31 -4.03
CA LEU A 61 -6.64 3.41 -4.19
C LEU A 61 -5.92 2.15 -3.70
N ILE A 62 -6.28 1.65 -2.50
CA ILE A 62 -5.74 0.40 -1.95
C ILE A 62 -5.98 -0.77 -2.93
N MET A 63 -7.20 -0.89 -3.46
CA MET A 63 -7.55 -1.94 -4.42
C MET A 63 -6.79 -1.81 -5.75
N MET A 64 -6.60 -0.59 -6.27
CA MET A 64 -5.81 -0.37 -7.49
C MET A 64 -4.34 -0.72 -7.28
N THR A 65 -3.75 -0.31 -6.15
CA THR A 65 -2.38 -0.70 -5.79
C THR A 65 -2.26 -2.22 -5.69
N TRP A 66 -3.23 -2.89 -5.08
CA TRP A 66 -3.28 -4.35 -5.04
C TRP A 66 -3.29 -4.97 -6.43
N ASN A 67 -4.15 -4.49 -7.34
CA ASN A 67 -4.23 -5.04 -8.69
C ASN A 67 -2.95 -4.86 -9.50
N ILE A 68 -2.22 -3.75 -9.28
CA ILE A 68 -0.97 -3.46 -9.98
C ILE A 68 0.19 -4.28 -9.41
N LEU A 69 0.21 -4.45 -8.10
CA LEU A 69 1.24 -5.23 -7.46
C LEU A 69 0.91 -6.72 -7.56
N VAL A 70 -0.11 -7.18 -6.87
CA VAL A 70 -0.38 -8.61 -6.71
C VAL A 70 -1.08 -9.21 -7.93
N GLY A 71 -2.02 -8.47 -8.53
CA GLY A 71 -2.82 -8.93 -9.67
C GLY A 71 -4.30 -9.07 -9.34
N PRO A 72 -5.21 -8.74 -10.29
CA PRO A 72 -6.66 -8.80 -10.08
C PRO A 72 -7.20 -10.22 -9.84
N GLU A 73 -6.50 -11.26 -10.30
CA GLU A 73 -6.84 -12.66 -10.06
C GLU A 73 -6.73 -13.06 -8.58
N LYS A 74 -6.06 -12.24 -7.76
CA LYS A 74 -5.89 -12.44 -6.32
C LYS A 74 -6.89 -11.64 -5.47
N ILE A 75 -8.01 -11.20 -6.05
CA ILE A 75 -9.02 -10.43 -5.31
C ILE A 75 -9.58 -11.17 -4.08
N GLY A 76 -9.63 -12.52 -4.10
CA GLY A 76 -10.04 -13.30 -2.94
C GLY A 76 -9.09 -13.14 -1.74
N GLU A 77 -7.79 -13.00 -1.99
CA GLU A 77 -6.79 -12.74 -0.96
C GLU A 77 -6.87 -11.30 -0.44
N TYR A 78 -7.11 -10.34 -1.33
CA TYR A 78 -7.39 -8.95 -0.94
C TYR A 78 -8.56 -8.89 0.05
N LEU A 79 -9.69 -9.53 -0.27
CA LEU A 79 -10.87 -9.56 0.58
C LEU A 79 -10.60 -10.28 1.91
N ALA A 80 -9.84 -11.38 1.90
CA ALA A 80 -9.45 -12.07 3.12
C ALA A 80 -8.61 -11.17 4.04
N ARG A 81 -7.61 -10.47 3.48
CA ARG A 81 -6.75 -9.54 4.24
C ARG A 81 -7.52 -8.32 4.75
N LEU A 82 -8.41 -7.75 3.95
CA LEU A 82 -9.25 -6.62 4.35
C LEU A 82 -10.14 -6.98 5.55
N ASN A 83 -10.75 -8.17 5.50
CA ASN A 83 -11.66 -8.62 6.55
C ASN A 83 -10.94 -9.05 7.84
N ALA A 84 -9.60 -9.22 7.82
CA ALA A 84 -8.73 -9.58 8.97
C ALA A 84 -9.42 -10.58 9.89
N PRO A 85 -9.22 -10.71 11.20
CA PRO A 85 -9.38 -9.69 12.25
C PRO A 85 -8.16 -8.78 12.41
N ALA A 86 -8.32 -7.69 13.15
CA ALA A 86 -7.19 -6.88 13.57
C ALA A 86 -6.43 -7.73 14.59
N SER A 87 -5.29 -8.28 14.19
CA SER A 87 -4.39 -8.93 15.13
C SER A 87 -4.12 -7.93 16.25
N SER A 88 -4.57 -8.30 17.45
CA SER A 88 -4.50 -7.49 18.68
C SER A 88 -3.07 -7.38 19.18
#